data_AF-A0A2M7EAZ9-F1
#
_entry.id   AF-A0A2M7EAZ9-F1
#
_cell.length_a   1.000
_cell.length_b   1.000
_cell.length_c   1.000
_cell.angle_alpha   90.00
_cell.angle_beta   90.00
_cell.angle_gamma   90.00
#
_symmetry.space_group_name_H-M   'P 1'
#
loop_
_entity.id
_entity.type
_entity.pdbx_description
1 polymer ?
#
loop_
_entity_poly.entity_id
_entity_poly.type
_entity_poly.pdbx_seq_one_letter_code
_entity_poly.pdbx_strand_id
1 'polypeptide(L)'
;MLYFKKQSLNQYKYEREVMLMKILVTGIGITGKSTFRRGLVRRLREVSLEVVQYDADEFTELRSLEDIDCKTPNGFKKDVLYIIEDIHGLETGGAYMRLEEYDLIAYLLPGRISHLMFWFSRCWKWFQFGQFSWEKGLGWKGTGKPYDYRNILPIIKAVIRDFKNREVWISNDLRAINHFPHLIVRPYWTPRGIRFSFF
;
A
#
# COMPACT_ATOMS: atom_id res chain seq x y z
N MET A 1 -54.49 -12.69 28.79
CA MET A 1 -53.83 -11.42 29.15
C MET A 1 -52.36 -11.74 29.40
N LEU A 2 -51.52 -11.68 28.36
CA LEU A 2 -50.09 -11.98 28.44
C LEU A 2 -49.34 -10.69 28.10
N TYR A 3 -48.65 -10.18 29.10
CA TYR A 3 -47.88 -8.94 29.06
C TYR A 3 -46.74 -9.06 28.06
N PHE A 4 -46.79 -8.29 26.97
CA PHE A 4 -45.63 -8.02 26.13
C PHE A 4 -44.65 -7.15 26.93
N LYS A 5 -43.58 -7.77 27.43
CA LYS A 5 -42.45 -7.07 28.02
C LYS A 5 -41.71 -6.38 26.87
N LYS A 6 -41.90 -5.06 26.76
CA LYS A 6 -41.17 -4.15 25.88
C LYS A 6 -39.67 -4.32 26.15
N GLN A 7 -38.99 -5.13 25.35
CA GLN A 7 -37.53 -5.23 25.41
C GLN A 7 -36.98 -3.86 25.03
N SER A 8 -36.21 -3.30 25.96
CA SER A 8 -35.67 -1.96 25.86
C SER A 8 -34.66 -1.88 24.71
N LEU A 9 -34.76 -0.82 23.92
CA LEU A 9 -33.84 -0.37 22.86
C LEU A 9 -32.42 -0.03 23.37
N ASN A 10 -32.01 -0.52 24.55
CA ASN A 10 -30.76 -0.15 25.22
C ASN A 10 -29.62 -1.16 25.06
N GLN A 11 -29.76 -2.17 24.18
CA GLN A 11 -28.73 -3.19 23.97
C GLN A 11 -27.77 -2.91 22.80
N TYR A 12 -27.97 -1.80 22.06
CA TYR A 12 -27.02 -1.31 21.05
C TYR A 12 -26.16 -0.16 21.55
N LYS A 13 -26.08 0.03 22.86
CA LYS A 13 -24.97 0.77 23.47
C LYS A 13 -23.79 -0.19 23.58
N TYR A 14 -23.31 -0.66 22.42
CA TYR A 14 -21.91 -1.07 22.33
C TYR A 14 -21.15 0.17 22.76
N GLU A 15 -20.54 0.08 23.94
CA GLU A 15 -19.41 0.91 24.29
C GLU A 15 -18.52 0.88 23.04
N ARG A 16 -18.44 2.01 22.34
CA ARG A 16 -17.38 2.22 21.36
C ARG A 16 -16.12 2.20 22.21
N GLU A 17 -15.57 1.01 22.46
CA GLU A 17 -14.17 0.89 22.77
C GLU A 17 -13.49 1.66 21.65
N VAL A 18 -12.82 2.72 22.07
CA VAL A 18 -12.15 3.62 21.17
C VAL A 18 -10.97 2.85 20.58
N MET A 19 -11.22 2.23 19.43
CA MET A 19 -10.26 1.36 18.77
C MET A 19 -9.21 2.23 18.09
N LEU A 20 -7.95 1.93 18.41
CA LEU A 20 -6.87 2.30 17.52
C LEU A 20 -7.07 1.49 16.22
N MET A 21 -7.06 2.13 15.06
CA MET A 21 -7.20 1.43 13.78
C MET A 21 -6.03 1.74 12.87
N LYS A 22 -5.19 0.74 12.62
CA LYS A 22 -4.01 0.79 11.76
C LYS A 22 -4.18 -0.20 10.63
N ILE A 23 -4.20 0.31 9.40
CA ILE A 23 -4.30 -0.48 8.19
C ILE A 23 -2.95 -0.45 7.47
N LEU A 24 -2.34 -1.63 7.31
CA LEU A 24 -1.17 -1.82 6.45
C LEU A 24 -1.63 -1.97 5.00
N VAL A 25 -1.08 -1.17 4.09
CA VAL A 25 -1.18 -1.34 2.64
C VAL A 25 0.14 -1.91 2.15
N THR A 26 0.14 -3.18 1.74
CA THR A 26 1.37 -3.87 1.33
C THR A 26 1.15 -4.76 0.12
N GLY A 27 2.24 -5.37 -0.36
CA GLY A 27 2.32 -6.14 -1.60
C GLY A 27 3.67 -5.94 -2.26
N ILE A 28 4.01 -6.84 -3.18
CA ILE A 28 5.27 -6.77 -3.93
C ILE A 28 5.44 -5.43 -4.67
N GLY A 29 6.64 -5.19 -5.21
CA GLY A 29 6.95 -3.98 -5.98
C GLY A 29 5.98 -3.73 -7.13
N ILE A 30 5.69 -2.46 -7.42
CA ILE A 30 4.94 -2.01 -8.61
C ILE A 30 3.51 -2.60 -8.73
N THR A 31 2.80 -2.67 -7.61
CA THR A 31 1.42 -3.20 -7.52
C THR A 31 0.34 -2.12 -7.43
N GLY A 32 0.71 -0.83 -7.32
CA GLY A 32 -0.22 0.28 -7.20
C GLY A 32 -0.56 0.68 -5.74
N LYS A 33 0.26 0.30 -4.76
CA LYS A 33 0.09 0.60 -3.33
C LYS A 33 -0.18 2.08 -3.05
N SER A 34 0.66 2.99 -3.53
CA SER A 34 0.45 4.43 -3.31
C SER A 34 -0.82 4.96 -3.96
N THR A 35 -1.22 4.41 -5.11
CA THR A 35 -2.51 4.74 -5.73
C THR A 35 -3.68 4.25 -4.89
N PHE A 36 -3.59 3.05 -4.31
CA PHE A 36 -4.60 2.50 -3.42
C PHE A 36 -4.70 3.32 -2.12
N ARG A 37 -3.58 3.56 -1.44
CA ARG A 37 -3.50 4.36 -0.20
C ARG A 37 -4.16 5.71 -0.39
N ARG A 38 -3.74 6.48 -1.42
CA ARG A 38 -4.32 7.81 -1.71
C ARG A 38 -5.83 7.73 -1.96
N GLY A 39 -6.26 6.73 -2.74
CA GLY A 39 -7.68 6.51 -3.03
C GLY A 39 -8.48 6.19 -1.75
N LEU A 40 -7.96 5.30 -0.92
CA LEU A 40 -8.56 4.90 0.35
C LEU A 40 -8.67 6.10 1.31
N VAL A 41 -7.57 6.83 1.51
CA VAL A 41 -7.53 8.02 2.38
C VAL A 41 -8.55 9.07 1.92
N ARG A 42 -8.61 9.34 0.61
CA ARG A 42 -9.59 10.27 0.06
C ARG A 42 -11.03 9.83 0.36
N ARG A 43 -11.36 8.56 0.12
CA ARG A 43 -12.70 8.00 0.37
C ARG A 43 -13.10 8.03 1.85
N LEU A 44 -12.15 7.74 2.75
CA LEU A 44 -12.41 7.78 4.18
C LEU A 44 -12.61 9.21 4.70
N ARG A 45 -11.87 10.18 4.14
CA ARG A 45 -12.06 11.61 4.44
C ARG A 45 -13.36 12.16 3.87
N GLU A 46 -13.80 11.68 2.70
CA GLU A 46 -15.11 12.01 2.11
C GLU A 46 -16.27 11.66 3.07
N VAL A 47 -16.10 10.66 3.94
CA VAL A 47 -17.06 10.29 4.99
C VAL A 47 -16.69 10.83 6.38
N SER A 48 -15.88 11.89 6.42
CA SER A 48 -15.51 12.65 7.62
C SER A 48 -14.76 11.85 8.70
N LEU A 49 -14.04 10.79 8.34
CA LEU A 49 -13.12 10.13 9.26
C LEU A 49 -11.81 10.93 9.40
N GLU A 50 -11.28 10.96 10.62
CA GLU A 50 -9.92 11.45 10.87
C GLU A 50 -8.92 10.38 10.43
N VAL A 51 -8.17 10.67 9.37
CA VAL A 51 -7.25 9.72 8.75
C VAL A 51 -5.85 10.31 8.66
N VAL A 52 -4.87 9.60 9.20
CA VAL A 52 -3.44 9.85 9.02
C VAL A 52 -2.90 8.85 8.02
N GLN A 53 -2.06 9.30 7.10
CA GLN A 53 -1.42 8.45 6.11
C GLN A 53 0.10 8.54 6.19
N TYR A 54 0.77 7.41 5.99
CA TYR A 54 2.22 7.30 6.01
C TYR A 54 2.70 6.31 4.94
N ASP A 55 3.91 6.54 4.44
CA ASP A 55 4.61 5.68 3.49
C ASP A 55 6.05 5.52 4.00
N ALA A 56 6.42 4.27 4.29
CA ALA A 56 7.70 3.92 4.89
C ALA A 56 8.90 4.19 3.96
N ASP A 57 8.67 4.46 2.67
CA ASP A 57 9.74 4.87 1.74
C ASP A 57 10.31 6.27 2.07
N GLU A 58 9.68 7.05 2.97
CA GLU A 58 10.15 8.37 3.46
C GLU A 58 10.64 9.31 2.36
N PHE A 59 9.85 9.45 1.31
CA PHE A 59 10.20 10.29 0.17
C PHE A 59 10.36 11.77 0.57
N THR A 60 11.43 12.41 0.09
CA THR A 60 11.75 13.82 0.38
C THR A 60 11.00 14.82 -0.52
N GLU A 61 10.46 14.36 -1.64
CA GLU A 61 9.78 15.19 -2.64
C GLU A 61 8.29 14.84 -2.78
N LEU A 62 7.45 15.85 -2.95
CA LEU A 62 6.01 15.65 -3.12
C LEU A 62 5.70 14.94 -4.44
N ARG A 63 5.24 13.68 -4.37
CA ARG A 63 4.93 12.84 -5.55
C ARG A 63 3.51 13.07 -6.10
N SER A 64 2.60 13.60 -5.27
CA SER A 64 1.19 13.85 -5.56
C SER A 64 0.66 14.88 -4.56
N LEU A 65 -0.33 15.72 -4.93
CA LEU A 65 -0.92 16.65 -3.97
C LEU A 65 -1.58 15.93 -2.79
N GLU A 66 -2.10 14.73 -3.02
CA GLU A 66 -2.66 13.85 -2.00
C GLU A 66 -1.62 13.31 -1.00
N ASP A 67 -0.32 13.55 -1.22
CA ASP A 67 0.75 13.15 -0.30
C ASP A 67 1.22 14.31 0.61
N ILE A 68 0.60 15.50 0.55
CA ILE A 68 1.07 16.69 1.27
C ILE A 68 1.19 16.50 2.79
N ASP A 69 0.34 15.64 3.35
CA ASP A 69 0.29 15.27 4.76
C ASP A 69 0.73 13.82 5.02
N CYS A 70 1.36 13.17 4.02
CA CYS A 70 1.93 11.84 4.16
C CYS A 70 3.24 11.92 4.95
N LYS A 71 3.14 11.78 6.27
CA LYS A 71 4.26 11.99 7.21
C LYS A 71 4.26 10.92 8.29
N THR A 72 5.44 10.63 8.82
CA THR A 72 5.59 9.71 9.96
C THR A 72 4.76 10.21 11.14
N PRO A 73 3.89 9.38 11.73
CA PRO A 73 3.07 9.81 12.85
C PRO A 73 3.91 9.97 14.12
N ASN A 74 3.72 11.08 14.84
CA ASN A 74 4.32 11.34 16.16
C ASN A 74 3.57 10.60 17.28
N GLY A 75 3.33 9.31 17.06
CA GLY A 75 2.52 8.46 17.92
C GLY A 75 1.10 8.22 17.40
N PHE A 76 0.46 7.22 18.01
CA PHE A 76 -0.86 6.74 17.64
C PHE A 76 -1.92 7.26 18.62
N LYS A 77 -2.99 7.84 18.08
CA LYS A 77 -4.10 8.42 18.81
C LYS A 77 -5.33 7.56 18.68
N LYS A 78 -6.08 7.52 19.76
CA LYS A 78 -7.44 7.01 19.85
C LYS A 78 -8.36 7.73 18.85
N ASP A 79 -9.32 7.00 18.28
CA ASP A 79 -10.29 7.47 17.27
C ASP A 79 -9.70 7.97 15.93
N VAL A 80 -8.41 7.75 15.69
CA VAL A 80 -7.75 8.09 14.41
C VAL A 80 -7.46 6.83 13.62
N LEU A 81 -7.77 6.86 12.32
CA LEU A 81 -7.47 5.79 11.38
C LEU A 81 -6.12 6.04 10.70
N TYR A 82 -5.21 5.09 10.81
CA TYR A 82 -3.87 5.17 10.23
C TYR A 82 -3.79 4.27 8.99
N ILE A 83 -3.44 4.84 7.84
CA ILE A 83 -3.19 4.09 6.60
C ILE A 83 -1.69 4.14 6.29
N ILE A 84 -1.02 3.00 6.48
CA ILE A 84 0.44 2.90 6.40
C ILE A 84 0.81 2.04 5.18
N GLU A 85 1.59 2.58 4.25
CA GLU A 85 2.18 1.82 3.13
C GLU A 85 3.60 1.37 3.51
N ASP A 86 3.87 0.06 3.40
CA ASP A 86 5.18 -0.51 3.75
C ASP A 86 5.51 -1.78 2.92
N ILE A 87 6.79 -2.09 2.81
CA ILE A 87 7.44 -3.09 1.94
C ILE A 87 8.01 -4.26 2.76
N HIS A 88 7.15 -5.00 3.46
CA HIS A 88 7.42 -6.35 3.99
C HIS A 88 7.93 -6.41 5.45
N GLY A 89 7.02 -6.78 6.35
CA GLY A 89 7.20 -6.85 7.80
C GLY A 89 7.81 -8.12 8.38
N LEU A 90 8.52 -9.00 7.64
CA LEU A 90 8.84 -10.31 8.23
C LEU A 90 10.25 -10.89 8.15
N GLU A 91 11.22 -10.36 7.41
CA GLU A 91 12.57 -10.99 7.41
C GLU A 91 13.78 -10.03 7.48
N THR A 92 13.66 -8.76 7.11
CA THR A 92 14.86 -7.91 6.89
C THR A 92 15.01 -6.72 7.82
N GLY A 93 14.19 -6.59 8.88
CA GLY A 93 14.33 -5.51 9.87
C GLY A 93 14.12 -4.10 9.33
N GLY A 94 13.46 -3.96 8.17
CA GLY A 94 13.24 -2.68 7.48
C GLY A 94 11.81 -2.14 7.56
N ALA A 95 10.89 -2.87 8.20
CA ALA A 95 9.50 -2.43 8.34
C ALA A 95 9.33 -1.43 9.48
N TYR A 96 8.40 -0.51 9.30
CA TYR A 96 8.07 0.54 10.26
C TYR A 96 7.50 -0.03 11.57
N MET A 97 6.65 -1.06 11.47
CA MET A 97 6.03 -1.75 12.63
C MET A 97 5.95 -3.26 12.37
N ARG A 98 5.79 -4.04 13.43
CA ARG A 98 5.58 -5.48 13.29
C ARG A 98 4.14 -5.77 12.82
N LEU A 99 3.93 -6.91 12.16
CA LEU A 99 2.63 -7.25 11.58
C LEU A 99 1.51 -7.36 12.63
N GLU A 100 1.84 -7.85 13.84
CA GLU A 100 0.90 -7.97 14.97
C GLU A 100 0.34 -6.63 15.41
N GLU A 101 1.01 -5.53 15.05
CA GLU A 101 0.62 -4.19 15.45
C GLU A 101 -0.36 -3.54 14.47
N TYR A 102 -0.71 -4.20 13.37
CA TYR A 102 -1.75 -3.70 12.46
C TYR A 102 -3.09 -4.38 12.75
N ASP A 103 -4.16 -3.59 12.73
CA ASP A 103 -5.52 -4.07 12.95
C ASP A 103 -6.10 -4.71 11.67
N LEU A 104 -5.55 -4.35 10.51
CA LEU A 104 -5.91 -4.93 9.21
C LEU A 104 -4.76 -4.80 8.20
N ILE A 105 -4.55 -5.83 7.38
CA ILE A 105 -3.60 -5.81 6.27
C ILE A 105 -4.35 -5.86 4.93
N ALA A 106 -4.21 -4.82 4.12
CA ALA A 106 -4.64 -4.79 2.73
C ALA A 106 -3.50 -5.20 1.80
N TYR A 107 -3.51 -6.46 1.36
CA TYR A 107 -2.48 -7.02 0.48
C TYR A 107 -2.86 -6.86 -1.00
N LEU A 108 -2.05 -6.12 -1.76
CA LEU A 108 -2.26 -5.88 -3.19
C LEU A 108 -1.67 -7.00 -4.04
N LEU A 109 -2.54 -7.77 -4.69
CA LEU A 109 -2.21 -8.92 -5.52
C LEU A 109 -2.68 -8.73 -6.97
N PRO A 110 -1.89 -8.07 -7.84
CA PRO A 110 -2.26 -7.95 -9.25
C PRO A 110 -2.15 -9.30 -9.97
N GLY A 111 -3.06 -9.54 -10.92
CA GLY A 111 -2.86 -10.57 -11.93
C GLY A 111 -1.62 -10.27 -12.81
N ARG A 112 -1.05 -11.30 -13.44
CA ARG A 112 0.20 -11.17 -14.23
C ARG A 112 0.14 -10.07 -15.30
N ILE A 113 -0.97 -10.00 -16.03
CA ILE A 113 -1.17 -9.00 -17.09
C ILE A 113 -1.22 -7.59 -16.50
N SER A 114 -1.99 -7.38 -15.42
CA SER A 114 -2.08 -6.06 -14.79
C SER A 114 -0.75 -5.63 -14.19
N HIS A 115 -0.02 -6.56 -13.55
CA HIS A 115 1.32 -6.29 -13.04
C HIS A 115 2.28 -5.86 -14.15
N LEU A 116 2.22 -6.52 -15.32
CA LEU A 116 3.04 -6.16 -16.47
C LEU A 116 2.70 -4.74 -16.97
N MET A 117 1.42 -4.38 -17.02
CA MET A 117 1.00 -3.02 -17.38
C MET A 117 1.50 -1.97 -16.39
N PHE A 118 1.49 -2.28 -15.09
CA PHE A 118 2.06 -1.39 -14.07
C PHE A 118 3.57 -1.20 -14.27
N TRP A 119 4.28 -2.29 -14.59
CA TRP A 119 5.68 -2.25 -14.94
C TRP A 119 5.96 -1.40 -16.17
N PHE A 120 5.19 -1.54 -17.25
CA PHE A 120 5.35 -0.69 -18.43
C PHE A 120 5.23 0.79 -18.09
N SER A 121 4.21 1.17 -17.31
CA SER A 121 4.04 2.56 -16.84
C SER A 121 5.25 3.04 -16.02
N ARG A 122 5.78 2.18 -15.14
CA ARG A 122 6.96 2.50 -14.31
C ARG A 122 8.24 2.63 -15.14
N CYS A 123 8.50 1.66 -16.03
CA CYS A 123 9.66 1.66 -16.93
C CYS A 123 9.66 2.88 -17.83
N TRP A 124 8.49 3.28 -18.34
CA TRP A 124 8.36 4.49 -19.14
C TRP A 124 8.81 5.72 -18.35
N LYS A 125 8.26 5.93 -17.14
CA LYS A 125 8.70 7.05 -16.27
C LYS A 125 10.21 7.00 -15.98
N TRP A 126 10.74 5.84 -15.66
CA TRP A 126 12.18 5.67 -15.43
C TRP A 126 13.03 6.06 -16.63
N PHE A 127 12.61 5.65 -17.82
CA PHE A 127 13.28 6.04 -19.06
C PHE A 127 13.16 7.55 -19.32
N GLN A 128 11.97 8.14 -19.11
CA GLN A 128 11.74 9.59 -19.26
C GLN A 128 12.65 10.42 -18.35
N PHE A 129 12.92 9.98 -17.12
CA PHE A 129 13.77 10.72 -16.18
C PHE A 129 15.25 10.31 -16.25
N GLY A 130 15.58 9.20 -16.91
CA GLY A 130 16.94 8.64 -16.91
C GLY A 130 17.37 8.08 -15.55
N GLN A 131 16.42 7.82 -14.65
CA GLN A 131 16.64 7.38 -13.28
C GLN A 131 15.71 6.19 -12.97
N PHE A 132 16.25 5.12 -12.40
CA PHE A 132 15.51 3.91 -12.06
C PHE A 132 15.99 3.29 -10.74
N SER A 133 15.16 2.41 -10.15
CA SER A 133 15.49 1.59 -8.97
C SER A 133 16.23 2.35 -7.85
N TRP A 134 15.58 3.37 -7.28
CA TRP A 134 16.09 4.06 -6.11
C TRP A 134 16.25 3.10 -4.92
N GLU A 135 17.37 3.21 -4.22
CA GLU A 135 17.68 2.43 -3.02
C GLU A 135 18.13 3.37 -1.89
N LYS A 136 17.60 3.19 -0.67
CA LYS A 136 17.98 4.01 0.49
C LYS A 136 19.48 3.89 0.75
N GLY A 137 20.15 5.03 0.90
CA GLY A 137 21.61 5.10 1.07
C GLY A 137 22.43 5.03 -0.23
N LEU A 138 21.87 4.53 -1.34
CA LEU A 138 22.57 4.43 -2.63
C LEU A 138 22.04 5.42 -3.69
N GLY A 139 20.78 5.87 -3.55
CA GLY A 139 20.15 6.82 -4.47
C GLY A 139 19.60 6.16 -5.74
N TRP A 140 19.34 6.99 -6.76
CA TRP A 140 18.85 6.54 -8.07
C TRP A 140 19.96 5.88 -8.90
N LYS A 141 19.64 4.79 -9.58
CA LYS A 141 20.47 4.21 -10.65
C LYS A 141 20.17 4.89 -11.98
N GLY A 142 21.11 4.80 -12.92
CA GLY A 142 20.95 5.29 -14.29
C GLY A 142 21.82 6.50 -14.62
N THR A 143 21.69 6.99 -15.85
CA THR A 143 22.55 8.06 -16.37
C THR A 143 22.12 9.47 -15.96
N GLY A 144 20.93 9.62 -15.36
CA GLY A 144 20.32 10.92 -15.04
C GLY A 144 19.90 11.72 -16.28
N LYS A 145 20.03 11.15 -17.49
CA LYS A 145 19.66 11.81 -18.74
C LYS A 145 18.31 11.27 -19.24
N PRO A 146 17.31 12.15 -19.45
CA PRO A 146 16.04 11.78 -20.05
C PRO A 146 16.21 10.97 -21.34
N TYR A 147 15.46 9.88 -21.47
CA TYR A 147 15.39 9.03 -22.66
C TYR A 147 16.72 8.42 -23.13
N ASP A 148 17.70 8.28 -22.23
CA ASP A 148 19.00 7.71 -22.57
C ASP A 148 18.93 6.18 -22.74
N TYR A 149 19.22 5.70 -23.95
CA TYR A 149 19.12 4.29 -24.34
C TYR A 149 19.97 3.36 -23.47
N ARG A 150 21.03 3.87 -22.83
CA ARG A 150 21.89 3.10 -21.91
C ARG A 150 21.12 2.59 -20.68
N ASN A 151 20.01 3.22 -20.34
CA ASN A 151 19.14 2.80 -19.24
C ASN A 151 18.19 1.64 -19.61
N ILE A 152 17.98 1.35 -20.91
CA ILE A 152 16.99 0.36 -21.35
C ILE A 152 17.33 -1.05 -20.83
N LEU A 153 18.55 -1.53 -21.07
CA LEU A 153 18.94 -2.89 -20.65
C LEU A 153 18.90 -3.07 -19.12
N PRO A 154 19.44 -2.14 -18.30
CA PRO A 154 19.27 -2.20 -16.84
C PRO A 154 17.81 -2.22 -16.38
N ILE A 155 16.94 -1.39 -16.97
CA ILE A 155 15.51 -1.37 -16.64
C ILE A 155 14.87 -2.72 -16.95
N ILE A 156 15.11 -3.29 -18.14
CA ILE A 156 14.59 -4.61 -18.53
C ILE A 156 15.08 -5.70 -17.56
N LYS A 157 16.37 -5.67 -17.17
CA LYS A 157 16.91 -6.61 -16.18
C LYS A 157 16.16 -6.55 -14.84
N ALA A 158 15.79 -5.34 -14.39
CA ALA A 158 14.99 -5.18 -13.18
C ALA A 158 13.60 -5.82 -13.32
N VAL A 159 12.91 -5.59 -14.45
CA VAL A 159 11.61 -6.22 -14.73
C VAL A 159 11.73 -7.75 -14.71
N ILE A 160 12.73 -8.30 -15.41
CA ILE A 160 12.91 -9.76 -15.50
C ILE A 160 13.17 -10.36 -14.12
N ARG A 161 14.02 -9.73 -13.30
CA ARG A 161 14.30 -10.19 -11.93
C ARG A 161 13.02 -10.24 -11.12
N ASP A 162 12.23 -9.16 -11.15
CA ASP A 162 11.02 -9.06 -10.35
C ASP A 162 9.94 -10.06 -10.81
N PHE A 163 9.81 -10.31 -12.12
CA PHE A 163 8.90 -11.35 -12.63
C PHE A 163 9.38 -12.78 -12.33
N LYS A 164 10.69 -13.04 -12.35
CA LYS A 164 11.26 -14.34 -11.99
C LYS A 164 10.99 -14.69 -10.52
N ASN A 165 11.12 -13.70 -9.63
CA ASN A 165 10.94 -13.90 -8.19
C ASN A 165 9.51 -13.69 -7.71
N ARG A 166 8.61 -13.19 -8.57
CA ARG A 166 7.23 -12.81 -8.24
C ARG A 166 6.49 -13.85 -7.40
N GLU A 167 6.44 -15.10 -7.86
CA GLU A 167 5.65 -16.14 -7.18
C GLU A 167 6.24 -16.48 -5.81
N VAL A 168 7.57 -16.49 -5.70
CA VAL A 168 8.28 -16.72 -4.42
C VAL A 168 7.97 -15.59 -3.45
N TRP A 169 8.09 -14.33 -3.87
CA TRP A 169 7.80 -13.18 -3.02
C TRP A 169 6.34 -13.13 -2.57
N ILE A 170 5.40 -13.36 -3.48
CA ILE A 170 3.97 -13.44 -3.12
C ILE A 170 3.71 -14.59 -2.15
N SER A 171 4.29 -15.77 -2.39
CA SER A 171 4.12 -16.91 -1.48
C SER A 171 4.71 -16.62 -0.10
N ASN A 172 5.88 -15.98 -0.03
CA ASN A 172 6.49 -15.58 1.24
C ASN A 172 5.58 -14.58 1.97
N ASP A 173 5.14 -13.51 1.31
CA ASP A 173 4.24 -12.51 1.86
C ASP A 173 2.92 -13.09 2.35
N LEU A 174 2.29 -13.97 1.57
CA LEU A 174 1.01 -14.56 1.94
C LEU A 174 1.16 -15.49 3.14
N ARG A 175 2.21 -16.32 3.19
CA ARG A 175 2.52 -17.15 4.38
C ARG A 175 2.72 -16.28 5.62
N ALA A 176 3.41 -15.16 5.43
CA ALA A 176 3.67 -14.14 6.42
C ALA A 176 2.39 -13.53 7.03
N ILE A 177 1.46 -13.08 6.20
CA ILE A 177 0.28 -12.34 6.65
C ILE A 177 -0.91 -13.24 7.04
N ASN A 178 -0.89 -14.53 6.68
CA ASN A 178 -2.03 -15.43 6.83
C ASN A 178 -2.53 -15.58 8.28
N HIS A 179 -1.68 -15.28 9.26
CA HIS A 179 -2.00 -15.36 10.69
C HIS A 179 -2.63 -14.07 11.25
N PHE A 180 -2.75 -13.01 10.45
CA PHE A 180 -3.26 -11.70 10.85
C PHE A 180 -4.55 -11.35 10.10
N PRO A 181 -5.39 -10.44 10.63
CA PRO A 181 -6.52 -9.92 9.90
C PRO A 181 -6.07 -9.28 8.58
N HIS A 182 -6.49 -9.86 7.45
CA HIS A 182 -6.08 -9.40 6.13
C HIS A 182 -7.20 -9.50 5.11
N LEU A 183 -7.08 -8.70 4.05
CA LEU A 183 -7.91 -8.75 2.85
C LEU A 183 -7.05 -8.71 1.60
N ILE A 184 -7.52 -9.33 0.52
CA ILE A 184 -6.82 -9.32 -0.75
C ILE A 184 -7.43 -8.24 -1.65
N VAL A 185 -6.64 -7.22 -1.95
CA VAL A 185 -6.96 -6.21 -2.95
C VAL A 185 -6.41 -6.67 -4.29
N ARG A 186 -7.25 -6.80 -5.30
CA ARG A 186 -6.80 -7.05 -6.68
C ARG A 186 -6.74 -5.76 -7.48
N PRO A 187 -5.56 -5.15 -7.64
CA PRO A 187 -5.37 -4.06 -8.57
C PRO A 187 -5.39 -4.58 -10.01
N TYR A 188 -6.10 -3.87 -10.88
CA TYR A 188 -6.13 -4.14 -12.32
C TYR A 188 -6.00 -2.87 -13.14
N TRP A 189 -5.43 -3.00 -14.34
CA TRP A 189 -5.22 -1.87 -15.24
C TRP A 189 -6.46 -1.61 -16.09
N THR A 190 -6.81 -0.33 -16.25
CA THR A 190 -7.81 0.13 -17.23
C THR A 190 -7.23 1.29 -18.03
N PRO A 191 -7.81 1.65 -19.20
CA PRO A 191 -7.42 2.86 -19.93
C PRO A 191 -7.52 4.15 -19.11
N ARG A 192 -8.34 4.17 -18.06
CA ARG A 192 -8.50 5.31 -17.13
C ARG A 192 -7.58 5.24 -15.91
N GLY A 193 -6.61 4.31 -15.90
CA GLY A 193 -5.69 4.09 -14.80
C GLY A 193 -6.01 2.84 -13.96
N ILE A 194 -5.34 2.73 -12.82
CA ILE A 194 -5.45 1.58 -11.90
C ILE A 194 -6.83 1.59 -11.22
N ARG A 195 -7.44 0.41 -11.13
CA ARG A 195 -8.67 0.15 -10.39
C ARG A 195 -8.46 -1.00 -9.42
N PHE A 196 -9.35 -1.14 -8.44
CA PHE A 196 -9.22 -2.11 -7.35
C PHE A 196 -10.54 -2.86 -7.16
N SER A 197 -10.44 -4.15 -6.88
CA SER A 197 -11.53 -5.03 -6.46
C SER A 197 -11.13 -5.75 -5.19
N PHE A 198 -12.09 -6.02 -4.31
CA PHE A 198 -11.88 -6.61 -2.98
C PHE A 198 -12.41 -8.05 -2.98
N PHE A 199 -11.68 -8.96 -2.33
CA PHE A 199 -12.02 -10.37 -2.16
C PHE A 199 -11.70 -10.82 -0.74
#